data_AF-A0A957X940-F1
#
_entry.id   AF-A0A957X940-F1
#
_cell.length_a   1.000
_cell.length_b   1.000
_cell.length_c   1.000
_cell.angle_alpha   90.00
_cell.angle_beta   90.00
_cell.angle_gamma   90.00
#
_symmetry.space_group_name_H-M   'P 1'
#
loop_
_entity.id
_entity.type
_entity.pdbx_description
1 polymer ?
#
loop_
_entity_poly.entity_id
_entity_poly.type
_entity_poly.pdbx_seq_one_letter_code
_entity_poly.pdbx_strand_id
1 'polypeptide(L)'
;MPLAIGLPLDDPTFRELVDITLQEMKTDGAYDAIYHTWFGENATSYPITIIPGDAGYLLSNLNTLAFTPRVKAAGESAIARIQKRADVLRVGVATDLAPFGYRNAAGELTGFDVELVQAIAQDWGVQLDLVPVTPADRIPKLLSGEIDMIAAGLQRNKAQAADIDFSQTYFLGGTSLLVKSNVGIQAITDLNDRVVAVVENVETGDQLQAVAEANNVAVAITPYPSLDDALVALGQGDVAAILGDSVVLSQARKDDLILLNNLLNTTPY
;
A
#
# COMPACT_ATOMS: atom_id res chain seq x y z
N MET A 1 6.17 0.52 -6.96
CA MET A 1 5.15 -0.54 -7.10
C MET A 1 3.89 -0.14 -6.34
N PRO A 2 2.85 0.36 -7.03
CA PRO A 2 1.62 0.77 -6.36
C PRO A 2 0.82 -0.45 -5.89
N LEU A 3 0.45 -0.48 -4.62
CA LEU A 3 -0.44 -1.48 -4.04
C LEU A 3 -1.85 -0.89 -3.91
N ALA A 4 -2.86 -1.70 -4.24
CA ALA A 4 -4.27 -1.32 -4.16
C ALA A 4 -5.12 -2.51 -3.70
N ILE A 5 -6.32 -2.24 -3.19
CA ILE A 5 -7.29 -3.28 -2.85
C ILE A 5 -7.84 -3.83 -4.17
N GLY A 6 -7.83 -5.16 -4.33
CA GLY A 6 -8.41 -5.83 -5.50
C GLY A 6 -9.92 -5.98 -5.34
N LEU A 7 -10.67 -5.60 -6.37
CA LEU A 7 -12.14 -5.47 -6.35
C LEU A 7 -12.76 -6.18 -7.58
N PRO A 8 -14.06 -6.54 -7.55
CA PRO A 8 -14.73 -7.10 -8.72
C PRO A 8 -14.77 -6.09 -9.90
N LEU A 9 -14.49 -6.55 -11.12
CA LEU A 9 -14.34 -5.68 -12.31
C LEU A 9 -15.59 -4.87 -12.66
N ASP A 10 -16.77 -5.46 -12.49
CA ASP A 10 -18.05 -4.89 -12.95
C ASP A 10 -18.92 -4.37 -11.77
N ASP A 11 -18.28 -3.93 -10.67
CA ASP A 11 -18.97 -3.39 -9.48
C ASP A 11 -18.49 -1.97 -9.12
N PRO A 12 -18.83 -0.96 -9.95
CA PRO A 12 -18.34 0.40 -9.76
C PRO A 12 -18.84 1.05 -8.47
N THR A 13 -20.04 0.69 -7.99
CA THR A 13 -20.57 1.19 -6.72
C THR A 13 -19.75 0.69 -5.54
N PHE A 14 -19.38 -0.60 -5.53
CA PHE A 14 -18.53 -1.13 -4.48
C PHE A 14 -17.12 -0.53 -4.52
N ARG A 15 -16.57 -0.33 -5.72
CA ARG A 15 -15.30 0.37 -5.88
C ARG A 15 -15.36 1.80 -5.36
N GLU A 16 -16.38 2.55 -5.75
CA GLU A 16 -16.54 3.93 -5.30
C GLU A 16 -16.67 4.00 -3.78
N LEU A 17 -17.42 3.07 -3.18
CA LEU A 17 -17.51 2.96 -1.72
C LEU A 17 -16.13 2.75 -1.07
N VAL A 18 -15.32 1.82 -1.58
CA VAL A 18 -13.94 1.60 -1.08
C VAL A 18 -13.06 2.84 -1.26
N ASP A 19 -13.12 3.47 -2.44
CA ASP A 19 -12.31 4.66 -2.74
C ASP A 19 -12.70 5.86 -1.87
N ILE A 20 -14.00 6.03 -1.59
CA ILE A 20 -14.49 7.11 -0.70
C ILE A 20 -14.14 6.83 0.76
N THR A 21 -14.26 5.59 1.24
CA THR A 21 -13.84 5.27 2.61
C THR A 21 -12.33 5.50 2.80
N LEU A 22 -11.49 5.15 1.83
CA LEU A 22 -10.05 5.43 1.91
C LEU A 22 -9.73 6.94 2.02
N GLN A 23 -10.44 7.80 1.28
CA GLN A 23 -10.23 9.25 1.38
C GLN A 23 -10.78 9.83 2.70
N GLU A 24 -11.87 9.29 3.23
CA GLU A 24 -12.44 9.73 4.51
C GLU A 24 -11.50 9.37 5.65
N MET A 25 -11.00 8.13 5.67
CA MET A 25 -9.95 7.68 6.58
C MET A 25 -8.66 8.51 6.45
N LYS A 26 -8.34 8.98 5.24
CA LYS A 26 -7.20 9.90 5.05
C LYS A 26 -7.50 11.30 5.60
N THR A 27 -8.75 11.75 5.51
CA THR A 27 -9.19 13.08 5.92
C THR A 27 -9.31 13.20 7.44
N ASP A 28 -9.79 12.15 8.11
CA ASP A 28 -9.93 12.11 9.57
C ASP A 28 -8.66 11.66 10.31
N GLY A 29 -7.65 11.16 9.56
CA GLY A 29 -6.36 10.73 10.07
C GLY A 29 -6.28 9.25 10.46
N ALA A 30 -7.36 8.46 10.34
CA ALA A 30 -7.35 7.04 10.65
C ALA A 30 -6.36 6.25 9.77
N TYR A 31 -6.34 6.53 8.46
CA TYR A 31 -5.38 5.91 7.53
C TYR A 31 -3.94 6.25 7.92
N ASP A 32 -3.67 7.49 8.31
CA ASP A 32 -2.33 7.93 8.72
C ASP A 32 -1.89 7.24 10.01
N ALA A 33 -2.78 7.14 11.00
CA ALA A 33 -2.50 6.42 12.24
C ALA A 33 -2.15 4.94 12.01
N ILE A 34 -2.90 4.25 11.15
CA ILE A 34 -2.60 2.86 10.77
C ILE A 34 -1.25 2.82 10.03
N TYR A 35 -1.03 3.70 9.06
CA TYR A 35 0.23 3.76 8.32
C TYR A 35 1.43 3.95 9.25
N HIS A 36 1.33 4.87 10.21
CA HIS A 36 2.39 5.16 11.17
C HIS A 36 2.64 4.02 12.15
N THR A 37 1.62 3.24 12.50
CA THR A 37 1.76 2.03 13.32
C THR A 37 2.69 1.01 12.65
N TRP A 38 2.56 0.84 11.33
CA TRP A 38 3.27 -0.19 10.58
C TRP A 38 4.56 0.26 9.92
N PHE A 39 4.67 1.55 9.59
CA PHE A 39 5.80 2.10 8.84
C PHE A 39 6.58 3.19 9.62
N GLY A 40 6.12 3.55 10.82
CA GLY A 40 6.74 4.48 11.75
C GLY A 40 6.09 5.87 11.80
N GLU A 41 6.16 6.54 12.96
CA GLU A 41 5.53 7.86 13.20
C GLU A 41 5.97 8.95 12.21
N ASN A 42 7.21 8.89 11.73
CA ASN A 42 7.74 9.87 10.78
C ASN A 42 7.56 9.45 9.31
N ALA A 43 6.84 8.36 9.02
CA ALA A 43 6.66 7.89 7.66
C ALA A 43 5.62 8.71 6.90
N THR A 44 5.98 9.25 5.74
CA THR A 44 4.99 9.89 4.87
C THR A 44 4.08 8.83 4.28
N SER A 45 2.82 8.82 4.73
CA SER A 45 1.80 7.94 4.18
C SER A 45 1.47 8.27 2.73
N TYR A 46 0.91 7.31 1.99
CA TYR A 46 0.63 7.53 0.58
C TYR A 46 -0.50 8.57 0.42
N PRO A 47 -0.38 9.54 -0.51
CA PRO A 47 -1.45 10.48 -0.76
C PRO A 47 -2.67 9.75 -1.37
N ILE A 48 -3.81 9.81 -0.67
CA ILE A 48 -5.09 9.37 -1.23
C ILE A 48 -5.74 10.55 -1.94
N THR A 49 -6.23 10.32 -3.16
CA THR A 49 -6.88 11.38 -3.95
C THR A 49 -8.28 11.61 -3.41
N ILE A 50 -8.63 12.88 -3.18
CA ILE A 50 -9.99 13.27 -2.82
C ILE A 50 -10.84 13.38 -4.10
N ILE A 51 -11.82 12.51 -4.23
CA ILE A 51 -12.84 12.53 -5.29
C ILE A 51 -14.17 13.08 -4.74
N PRO A 52 -15.04 13.69 -5.59
CA PRO A 52 -16.35 14.13 -5.14
C PRO A 52 -17.21 12.96 -4.64
N GLY A 53 -17.75 13.04 -3.42
CA GLY A 53 -18.62 12.03 -2.83
C GLY A 53 -18.51 11.94 -1.30
N ASP A 54 -19.34 11.10 -0.68
CA ASP A 54 -19.44 10.86 0.77
C ASP A 54 -19.87 9.39 0.99
N ALA A 55 -19.13 8.61 1.77
CA ALA A 55 -19.38 7.18 1.95
C ALA A 55 -20.66 6.96 2.75
N GLY A 56 -20.94 7.80 3.75
CA GLY A 56 -22.20 7.81 4.48
C GLY A 56 -23.39 8.06 3.56
N TYR A 57 -23.25 8.96 2.58
CA TYR A 57 -24.26 9.16 1.54
C TYR A 57 -24.41 7.94 0.64
N LEU A 58 -23.32 7.30 0.20
CA LEU A 58 -23.38 6.07 -0.59
C LEU A 58 -24.07 4.94 0.18
N LEU A 59 -23.64 4.68 1.42
CA LEU A 59 -24.17 3.64 2.31
C LEU A 59 -25.66 3.86 2.62
N SER A 60 -26.06 5.10 2.90
CA SER A 60 -27.47 5.44 3.17
C SER A 60 -28.36 5.40 1.91
N ASN A 61 -27.76 5.51 0.72
CA ASN A 61 -28.47 5.53 -0.55
C ASN A 61 -28.14 4.33 -1.46
N LEU A 62 -27.63 3.21 -0.93
CA LEU A 62 -27.32 2.01 -1.71
C LEU A 62 -28.52 1.51 -2.55
N ASN A 63 -29.75 1.78 -2.09
CA ASN A 63 -30.99 1.42 -2.79
C ASN A 63 -31.50 2.49 -3.79
N THR A 64 -31.01 3.74 -3.69
CA THR A 64 -31.48 4.90 -4.46
C THR A 64 -30.46 5.40 -5.48
N LEU A 65 -29.17 5.15 -5.27
CA LEU A 65 -28.08 5.32 -6.24
C LEU A 65 -28.04 4.15 -7.22
N ALA A 66 -29.17 3.90 -7.88
CA ALA A 66 -29.18 3.11 -9.09
C ALA A 66 -28.56 3.97 -10.20
N PHE A 67 -27.23 4.10 -10.22
CA PHE A 67 -26.54 4.26 -11.49
C PHE A 67 -27.04 3.13 -12.37
N THR A 68 -27.75 3.45 -13.46
CA THR A 68 -28.29 2.43 -14.37
C THR A 68 -27.16 1.46 -14.67
N PRO A 69 -27.26 0.21 -14.19
CA PRO A 69 -26.13 -0.66 -14.27
C PRO A 69 -25.93 -0.93 -15.76
N ARG A 70 -24.74 -0.64 -16.29
CA ARG A 70 -24.21 -1.47 -17.39
C ARG A 70 -23.77 -2.82 -16.81
N VAL A 71 -24.60 -3.42 -15.96
CA VAL A 71 -24.45 -4.80 -15.54
C VAL A 71 -24.82 -5.60 -16.77
N LYS A 72 -23.80 -6.14 -17.43
CA LYS A 72 -23.97 -7.38 -18.16
C LYS A 72 -24.55 -8.35 -17.14
N ALA A 73 -25.78 -8.82 -17.36
CA ALA A 73 -26.44 -9.76 -16.45
C ALA A 73 -25.58 -11.03 -16.28
N ALA A 74 -24.70 -11.04 -15.27
CA ALA A 74 -23.82 -12.14 -14.87
C ALA A 74 -23.05 -11.78 -13.58
N GLY A 75 -23.74 -11.66 -12.44
CA GLY A 75 -23.08 -11.55 -11.13
C GLY A 75 -23.85 -10.69 -10.13
N GLU A 76 -23.92 -11.16 -8.89
CA GLU A 76 -24.42 -10.37 -7.75
C GLU A 76 -23.33 -9.40 -7.26
N SER A 77 -23.68 -8.15 -6.95
CA SER A 77 -22.74 -7.15 -6.43
C SER A 77 -22.14 -7.57 -5.08
N ALA A 78 -20.94 -7.09 -4.76
CA ALA A 78 -20.28 -7.35 -3.49
C ALA A 78 -21.14 -6.90 -2.30
N ILE A 79 -21.74 -5.71 -2.38
CA ILE A 79 -22.66 -5.18 -1.36
C ILE A 79 -23.83 -6.14 -1.12
N ALA A 80 -24.45 -6.65 -2.19
CA ALA A 80 -25.57 -7.58 -2.06
C ALA A 80 -25.13 -8.92 -1.43
N ARG A 81 -23.93 -9.43 -1.76
CA ARG A 81 -23.37 -10.63 -1.11
C ARG A 81 -23.09 -10.39 0.38
N ILE A 82 -22.56 -9.23 0.75
CA ILE A 82 -22.31 -8.84 2.15
C ILE A 82 -23.63 -8.84 2.93
N GLN A 83 -24.66 -8.19 2.41
CA GLN A 83 -26.00 -8.14 3.02
C GLN A 83 -26.64 -9.54 3.13
N LYS A 84 -26.55 -10.36 2.08
CA LYS A 84 -27.03 -11.76 2.12
C LYS A 84 -26.30 -12.62 3.15
N ARG A 85 -25.07 -12.28 3.49
CA ARG A 85 -24.27 -12.93 4.54
C ARG A 85 -24.47 -12.29 5.92
N ALA A 86 -25.60 -11.58 6.14
CA ALA A 86 -25.90 -10.90 7.39
C ALA A 86 -24.83 -9.87 7.75
N ASP A 87 -24.50 -9.01 6.79
CA ASP A 87 -23.55 -7.91 6.91
C ASP A 87 -22.13 -8.39 7.25
N VAL A 88 -21.68 -9.46 6.59
CA VAL A 88 -20.32 -10.01 6.70
C VAL A 88 -19.52 -9.72 5.43
N LEU A 89 -18.53 -8.84 5.57
CA LEU A 89 -17.52 -8.55 4.57
C LEU A 89 -16.41 -9.61 4.62
N ARG A 90 -16.19 -10.31 3.50
CA ARG A 90 -15.08 -11.26 3.37
C ARG A 90 -13.91 -10.66 2.63
N VAL A 91 -12.76 -10.58 3.30
CA VAL A 91 -11.55 -10.00 2.72
C VAL A 91 -10.46 -11.05 2.61
N GLY A 92 -9.93 -11.23 1.40
CA GLY A 92 -8.75 -12.04 1.17
C GLY A 92 -7.48 -11.34 1.67
N VAL A 93 -6.78 -11.93 2.65
CA VAL A 93 -5.52 -11.38 3.22
C VAL A 93 -4.37 -12.38 3.15
N ALA A 94 -3.14 -11.85 2.98
CA ALA A 94 -1.93 -12.66 3.04
C ALA A 94 -1.67 -13.19 4.47
N THR A 95 -0.90 -14.26 4.59
CA THR A 95 -0.57 -14.87 5.90
C THR A 95 0.91 -14.95 6.20
N ASP A 96 1.75 -14.54 5.25
CA ASP A 96 3.20 -14.69 5.21
C ASP A 96 3.89 -13.47 4.55
N LEU A 97 3.21 -12.32 4.52
CA LEU A 97 3.69 -11.09 3.90
C LEU A 97 3.76 -9.95 4.92
N ALA A 98 4.70 -10.02 5.86
CA ALA A 98 4.94 -8.92 6.79
C ALA A 98 5.53 -7.71 6.04
N PRO A 99 5.13 -6.46 6.40
CA PRO A 99 4.21 -6.06 7.46
C PRO A 99 2.75 -5.98 7.02
N PHE A 100 2.38 -6.40 5.80
CA PHE A 100 1.04 -6.22 5.24
C PHE A 100 0.01 -7.20 5.79
N GLY A 101 0.29 -8.50 5.72
CA GLY A 101 -0.60 -9.55 6.19
C GLY A 101 0.21 -10.78 6.58
N TYR A 102 0.27 -11.08 7.88
CA TYR A 102 1.02 -12.21 8.41
C TYR A 102 0.40 -12.72 9.71
N ARG A 103 0.86 -13.90 10.16
CA ARG A 103 0.50 -14.41 11.49
C ARG A 103 1.50 -13.96 12.54
N ASN A 104 1.01 -13.36 13.63
CA ASN A 104 1.85 -13.02 14.79
C ASN A 104 2.25 -14.29 15.58
N ALA A 105 3.03 -14.11 16.65
CA ALA A 105 3.46 -15.23 17.51
C ALA A 105 2.29 -16.00 18.18
N ALA A 106 1.13 -15.36 18.33
CA ALA A 106 -0.10 -15.99 18.83
C ALA A 106 -0.90 -16.72 17.73
N GLY A 107 -0.46 -16.64 16.47
CA GLY A 107 -1.12 -17.25 15.31
C GLY A 107 -2.25 -16.40 14.71
N GLU A 108 -2.46 -15.20 15.22
CA GLU A 108 -3.50 -14.27 14.77
C GLU A 108 -3.07 -13.53 13.51
N LEU A 109 -4.01 -13.29 12.59
CA LEU A 109 -3.74 -12.47 11.41
C LEU A 109 -3.60 -11.00 11.83
N THR A 110 -2.50 -10.38 11.42
CA THR A 110 -2.17 -8.99 11.69
C THR A 110 -1.39 -8.41 10.50
N GLY A 111 -1.17 -7.11 10.52
CA GLY A 111 -0.47 -6.39 9.46
C GLY A 111 -1.25 -5.16 9.00
N PHE A 112 -0.57 -4.33 8.22
CA PHE A 112 -1.12 -3.10 7.68
C PHE A 112 -2.39 -3.30 6.85
N ASP A 113 -2.42 -4.30 5.96
CA ASP A 113 -3.60 -4.61 5.16
C ASP A 113 -4.75 -5.09 6.05
N VAL A 114 -4.44 -5.87 7.09
CA VAL A 114 -5.42 -6.40 8.05
C VAL A 114 -6.07 -5.26 8.85
N GLU A 115 -5.27 -4.34 9.40
CA GLU A 115 -5.79 -3.19 10.15
C GLU A 115 -6.52 -2.20 9.26
N LEU A 116 -6.06 -2.00 8.03
CA LEU A 116 -6.75 -1.17 7.04
C LEU A 116 -8.17 -1.69 6.77
N VAL A 117 -8.34 -2.99 6.52
CA VAL A 117 -9.69 -3.54 6.25
C VAL A 117 -10.55 -3.68 7.50
N GLN A 118 -9.94 -3.79 8.70
CA GLN A 118 -10.66 -3.70 9.97
C GLN A 118 -11.29 -2.31 10.15
N ALA A 119 -10.53 -1.25 9.88
CA ALA A 119 -11.04 0.11 9.94
C ALA A 119 -12.13 0.37 8.90
N ILE A 120 -11.97 -0.13 7.66
CA ILE A 120 -13.02 -0.07 6.62
C ILE A 120 -14.30 -0.78 7.09
N ALA A 121 -14.19 -2.01 7.62
CA ALA A 121 -15.36 -2.75 8.09
C ALA A 121 -16.06 -2.05 9.27
N GLN A 122 -15.28 -1.43 10.17
CA GLN A 122 -15.81 -0.64 11.28
C GLN A 122 -16.57 0.59 10.80
N ASP A 123 -16.02 1.33 9.84
CA ASP A 123 -16.67 2.51 9.23
C ASP A 123 -18.00 2.13 8.57
N TRP A 124 -18.04 0.99 7.88
CA TRP A 124 -19.26 0.49 7.24
C TRP A 124 -20.25 -0.15 8.22
N GLY A 125 -19.87 -0.37 9.48
CA GLY A 125 -20.70 -1.05 10.47
C GLY A 125 -20.98 -2.52 10.15
N VAL A 126 -20.07 -3.19 9.41
CA VAL A 126 -20.20 -4.61 9.01
C VAL A 126 -19.25 -5.50 9.81
N GLN A 127 -19.57 -6.79 9.88
CA GLN A 127 -18.65 -7.79 10.40
C GLN A 127 -17.55 -8.09 9.39
N LEU A 128 -16.32 -8.31 9.88
CA LEU A 128 -15.19 -8.69 9.06
C LEU A 128 -14.86 -10.17 9.20
N ASP A 129 -14.77 -10.87 8.09
CA ASP A 129 -14.30 -12.25 7.96
C ASP A 129 -13.01 -12.26 7.12
N LEU A 130 -11.87 -12.47 7.79
CA LEU A 130 -10.56 -12.51 7.14
C LEU A 130 -10.31 -13.90 6.57
N VAL A 131 -10.19 -13.97 5.24
CA VAL A 131 -9.96 -15.21 4.50
C VAL A 131 -8.49 -15.27 4.07
N PRO A 132 -7.70 -16.23 4.57
CA PRO A 132 -6.35 -16.48 4.06
C PRO A 132 -6.33 -16.72 2.55
N VAL A 133 -5.43 -16.04 1.86
CA VAL A 133 -5.17 -16.23 0.43
C VAL A 133 -3.68 -16.25 0.10
N THR A 134 -3.37 -16.85 -1.03
CA THR A 134 -2.07 -16.90 -1.70
C THR A 134 -2.10 -16.03 -2.97
N PRO A 135 -0.94 -15.71 -3.56
CA PRO A 135 -0.90 -15.07 -4.88
C PRO A 135 -1.64 -15.86 -5.97
N ALA A 136 -1.71 -17.19 -5.85
CA ALA A 136 -2.29 -18.07 -6.86
C ALA A 136 -3.83 -18.15 -6.80
N ASP A 137 -4.43 -18.04 -5.61
CA ASP A 137 -5.88 -18.25 -5.40
C ASP A 137 -6.66 -16.97 -5.07
N ARG A 138 -6.01 -15.86 -4.69
CA ARG A 138 -6.70 -14.61 -4.33
C ARG A 138 -7.64 -14.09 -5.43
N ILE A 139 -7.21 -14.11 -6.70
CA ILE A 139 -8.04 -13.68 -7.83
C ILE A 139 -9.16 -14.71 -8.10
N PRO A 140 -8.89 -16.03 -8.22
CA PRO A 140 -9.94 -17.03 -8.34
C PRO A 140 -11.03 -16.94 -7.25
N LYS A 141 -10.65 -16.68 -6.00
CA LYS A 141 -11.59 -16.52 -4.87
C LYS A 141 -12.44 -15.25 -4.97
N LEU A 142 -11.87 -14.16 -5.49
CA LEU A 142 -12.62 -12.94 -5.76
C LEU A 142 -13.62 -13.16 -6.90
N LEU A 143 -13.19 -13.80 -7.98
CA LEU A 143 -14.04 -14.10 -9.14
C LEU A 143 -15.18 -15.07 -8.81
N SER A 144 -14.97 -16.01 -7.89
CA SER A 144 -16.01 -16.93 -7.43
C SER A 144 -16.99 -16.30 -6.43
N GLY A 145 -16.67 -15.13 -5.87
CA GLY A 145 -17.42 -14.49 -4.79
C GLY A 145 -17.22 -15.12 -3.40
N GLU A 146 -16.19 -15.97 -3.25
CA GLU A 146 -15.77 -16.49 -1.94
C GLU A 146 -15.30 -15.35 -1.03
N ILE A 147 -14.61 -14.36 -1.61
CA ILE A 147 -14.23 -13.09 -1.00
C ILE A 147 -14.82 -11.91 -1.79
N ASP A 148 -14.96 -10.76 -1.16
CA ASP A 148 -15.50 -9.55 -1.78
C ASP A 148 -14.41 -8.57 -2.22
N MET A 149 -13.26 -8.60 -1.54
CA MET A 149 -12.10 -7.79 -1.88
C MET A 149 -10.80 -8.48 -1.47
N ILE A 150 -9.67 -8.04 -2.03
CA ILE A 150 -8.32 -8.53 -1.74
C ILE A 150 -7.48 -7.40 -1.12
N ALA A 151 -7.01 -7.59 0.11
CA ALA A 151 -6.03 -6.74 0.77
C ALA A 151 -4.83 -7.62 1.17
N ALA A 152 -3.91 -7.83 0.22
CA ALA A 152 -2.83 -8.81 0.34
C ALA A 152 -1.56 -8.36 -0.40
N GLY A 153 -1.13 -7.12 -0.18
CA GLY A 153 -0.01 -6.47 -0.85
C GLY A 153 -0.17 -6.50 -2.37
N LEU A 154 -1.39 -6.32 -2.86
CA LEU A 154 -1.72 -6.56 -4.26
C LEU A 154 -1.21 -5.41 -5.12
N GLN A 155 -0.16 -5.68 -5.89
CA GLN A 155 0.35 -4.73 -6.87
C GLN A 155 -0.69 -4.50 -7.98
N ARG A 156 -0.94 -3.23 -8.31
CA ARG A 156 -1.74 -2.89 -9.51
C ARG A 156 -1.01 -3.37 -10.75
N ASN A 157 -1.64 -4.27 -11.50
CA ASN A 157 -1.09 -4.82 -12.73
C ASN A 157 -2.08 -4.62 -13.88
N LYS A 158 -1.64 -3.95 -14.95
CA LYS A 158 -2.46 -3.72 -16.16
C LYS A 158 -2.95 -5.02 -16.80
N ALA A 159 -2.17 -6.11 -16.70
CA ALA A 159 -2.58 -7.40 -17.24
C ALA A 159 -3.78 -8.01 -16.48
N GLN A 160 -3.91 -7.70 -15.19
CA GLN A 160 -4.99 -8.20 -14.33
C GLN A 160 -6.23 -7.27 -14.34
N ALA A 161 -6.09 -6.05 -14.88
CA ALA A 161 -7.20 -5.11 -15.04
C ALA A 161 -8.28 -5.59 -16.02
N ALA A 162 -8.04 -6.70 -16.72
CA ALA A 162 -9.04 -7.39 -17.54
C ALA A 162 -9.92 -8.35 -16.72
N ASP A 163 -9.49 -8.76 -15.53
CA ASP A 163 -10.16 -9.76 -14.69
C ASP A 163 -10.74 -9.14 -13.40
N ILE A 164 -10.08 -8.14 -12.84
CA ILE A 164 -10.45 -7.47 -11.58
C ILE A 164 -10.28 -5.95 -11.69
N ASP A 165 -10.98 -5.20 -10.84
CA ASP A 165 -10.72 -3.78 -10.63
C ASP A 165 -9.81 -3.55 -9.41
N PHE A 166 -9.40 -2.30 -9.21
CA PHE A 166 -8.55 -1.86 -8.11
C PHE A 166 -9.08 -0.58 -7.49
N SER A 167 -8.95 -0.45 -6.17
CA SER A 167 -9.12 0.82 -5.47
C SER A 167 -8.09 1.87 -5.91
N GLN A 168 -8.13 3.05 -5.31
CA GLN A 168 -7.00 3.95 -5.22
C GLN A 168 -5.77 3.22 -4.68
N THR A 169 -4.58 3.63 -5.12
CA THR A 169 -3.33 3.14 -4.53
C THR A 169 -3.31 3.54 -3.06
N TYR A 170 -3.09 2.59 -2.15
CA TYR A 170 -3.03 2.85 -0.71
C TYR A 170 -1.60 2.73 -0.16
N PHE A 171 -0.67 2.16 -0.94
CA PHE A 171 0.73 2.05 -0.56
C PHE A 171 1.62 2.04 -1.79
N LEU A 172 2.84 2.57 -1.65
CA LEU A 172 3.84 2.55 -2.70
C LEU A 172 5.05 1.73 -2.25
N GLY A 173 5.10 0.48 -2.73
CA GLY A 173 6.23 -0.41 -2.54
C GLY A 173 7.36 -0.15 -3.53
N GLY A 174 8.50 -0.80 -3.30
CA GLY A 174 9.68 -0.74 -4.16
C GLY A 174 10.80 0.10 -3.57
N THR A 175 11.74 0.50 -4.41
CA THR A 175 12.99 1.13 -3.98
C THR A 175 12.75 2.47 -3.29
N SER A 176 13.27 2.60 -2.08
CA SER A 176 13.16 3.78 -1.22
C SER A 176 14.50 4.14 -0.61
N LEU A 177 14.57 5.35 -0.05
CA LEU A 177 15.73 5.84 0.67
C LEU A 177 15.42 5.96 2.16
N LEU A 178 16.23 5.30 3.00
CA LEU A 178 16.23 5.51 4.45
C LEU A 178 17.28 6.58 4.78
N VAL A 179 16.86 7.67 5.41
CA VAL A 179 17.71 8.80 5.77
C VAL A 179 17.50 9.17 7.24
N LYS A 180 18.44 9.93 7.81
CA LYS A 180 18.22 10.56 9.12
C LYS A 180 17.24 11.73 9.00
N SER A 181 16.36 11.88 9.98
CA SER A 181 15.33 12.93 10.02
C SER A 181 15.88 14.36 9.94
N ASN A 182 17.12 14.58 10.36
CA ASN A 182 17.77 15.89 10.39
C ASN A 182 18.60 16.24 9.14
N VAL A 183 18.70 15.35 8.14
CA VAL A 183 19.60 15.55 6.97
C VAL A 183 18.94 16.38 5.86
N GLY A 184 17.63 16.63 5.94
CA GLY A 184 16.93 17.56 5.05
C GLY A 184 16.76 17.08 3.60
N ILE A 185 16.82 15.77 3.36
CA ILE A 185 16.59 15.18 2.04
C ILE A 185 15.09 15.04 1.82
N GLN A 186 14.56 15.72 0.79
CA GLN A 186 13.14 15.68 0.42
C GLN A 186 12.92 15.46 -1.09
N ALA A 187 13.94 15.74 -1.90
CA ALA A 187 13.94 15.57 -3.35
C ALA A 187 15.23 14.88 -3.83
N ILE A 188 15.22 14.34 -5.07
CA ILE A 188 16.40 13.69 -5.65
C ILE A 188 17.59 14.66 -5.74
N THR A 189 17.32 15.94 -5.96
CA THR A 189 18.32 17.01 -6.03
C THR A 189 19.08 17.20 -4.73
N ASP A 190 18.52 16.81 -3.59
CA ASP A 190 19.19 16.93 -2.29
C ASP A 190 20.27 15.86 -2.08
N LEU A 191 20.35 14.87 -3.00
CA LEU A 191 21.41 13.88 -3.06
C LEU A 191 22.63 14.35 -3.87
N ASN A 192 22.62 15.57 -4.41
CA ASN A 192 23.76 16.07 -5.18
C ASN A 192 25.03 16.13 -4.32
N ASP A 193 26.10 15.54 -4.84
CA ASP A 193 27.39 15.34 -4.18
C ASP A 193 27.32 14.52 -2.87
N ARG A 194 26.25 13.72 -2.68
CA ARG A 194 26.09 12.82 -1.53
C ARG A 194 26.46 11.39 -1.87
N VAL A 195 26.79 10.63 -0.82
CA VAL A 195 27.02 9.18 -0.90
C VAL A 195 25.76 8.44 -0.41
N VAL A 196 25.32 7.45 -1.17
CA VAL A 196 24.20 6.57 -0.86
C VAL A 196 24.69 5.15 -0.73
N ALA A 197 24.38 4.50 0.39
CA ALA A 197 24.64 3.08 0.59
C ALA A 197 23.65 2.23 -0.20
N VAL A 198 24.13 1.14 -0.80
CA VAL A 198 23.30 0.07 -1.39
C VAL A 198 23.73 -1.24 -0.76
N VAL A 199 22.79 -2.07 -0.32
CA VAL A 199 23.14 -3.41 0.17
C VAL A 199 23.49 -4.31 -1.02
N GLU A 200 24.62 -5.03 -0.94
CA GLU A 200 25.06 -5.94 -1.99
C GLU A 200 23.98 -6.96 -2.37
N ASN A 201 23.92 -7.32 -3.66
CA ASN A 201 22.93 -8.23 -4.27
C ASN A 201 21.49 -7.68 -4.36
N VAL A 202 21.29 -6.38 -4.14
CA VAL A 202 20.02 -5.70 -4.42
C VAL A 202 20.12 -4.96 -5.76
N GLU A 203 19.28 -5.32 -6.74
CA GLU A 203 19.17 -4.66 -8.06
C GLU A 203 18.54 -3.25 -7.99
N THR A 204 18.92 -2.43 -7.00
CA THR A 204 18.35 -1.10 -6.79
C THR A 204 19.28 0.04 -7.20
N GLY A 205 20.60 -0.19 -7.26
CA GLY A 205 21.60 0.83 -7.61
C GLY A 205 21.38 1.46 -8.98
N ASP A 206 21.05 0.64 -9.98
CA ASP A 206 20.82 1.10 -11.37
C ASP A 206 19.63 2.05 -11.47
N GLN A 207 18.59 1.85 -10.66
CA GLN A 207 17.43 2.74 -10.63
C GLN A 207 17.79 4.12 -10.08
N LEU A 208 18.54 4.18 -8.97
CA LEU A 208 19.00 5.46 -8.41
C LEU A 208 19.92 6.19 -9.40
N GLN A 209 20.84 5.46 -10.03
CA GLN A 209 21.75 6.02 -11.03
C GLN A 209 20.97 6.64 -12.21
N ALA A 210 19.99 5.91 -12.77
CA ALA A 210 19.17 6.40 -13.88
C ALA A 210 18.33 7.63 -13.51
N VAL A 211 17.73 7.64 -12.31
CA VAL A 211 16.95 8.79 -11.83
C VAL A 211 17.85 10.01 -11.60
N ALA A 212 19.04 9.82 -11.01
CA ALA A 212 19.99 10.89 -10.76
C ALA A 212 20.49 11.51 -12.06
N GLU A 213 20.86 10.67 -13.05
CA GLU A 213 21.28 11.12 -14.39
C GLU A 213 20.17 11.92 -15.09
N ALA A 214 18.93 11.44 -15.07
CA ALA A 214 17.79 12.14 -15.66
C ALA A 214 17.53 13.54 -15.04
N ASN A 215 17.95 13.74 -13.79
CA ASN A 215 17.80 14.99 -13.05
C ASN A 215 19.10 15.82 -12.96
N ASN A 216 20.18 15.42 -13.64
CA ASN A 216 21.50 16.04 -13.54
C ASN A 216 22.05 16.12 -12.11
N VAL A 217 21.82 15.07 -11.32
CA VAL A 217 22.29 14.93 -9.94
C VAL A 217 23.53 14.05 -9.92
N ALA A 218 24.62 14.53 -9.32
CA ALA A 218 25.79 13.71 -9.03
C ALA A 218 25.57 12.96 -7.72
N VAL A 219 25.47 11.63 -7.76
CA VAL A 219 25.34 10.78 -6.56
C VAL A 219 26.40 9.68 -6.60
N ALA A 220 27.07 9.45 -5.47
CA ALA A 220 28.01 8.34 -5.34
C ALA A 220 27.30 7.16 -4.66
N ILE A 221 27.33 5.98 -5.31
CA ILE A 221 26.75 4.76 -4.76
C ILE A 221 27.86 3.89 -4.16
N THR A 222 27.74 3.52 -2.89
CA THR A 222 28.70 2.66 -2.20
C THR A 222 28.02 1.36 -1.76
N PRO A 223 28.50 0.19 -2.18
CA PRO A 223 27.95 -1.09 -1.73
C PRO A 223 28.34 -1.40 -0.28
N TYR A 224 27.42 -2.00 0.47
CA TYR A 224 27.63 -2.51 1.82
C TYR A 224 27.19 -3.98 1.91
N PRO A 225 27.91 -4.84 2.66
CA PRO A 225 27.59 -6.28 2.73
C PRO A 225 26.24 -6.61 3.35
N SER A 226 25.73 -5.74 4.24
CA SER A 226 24.46 -5.94 4.93
C SER A 226 23.75 -4.61 5.24
N LEU A 227 22.46 -4.69 5.58
CA LEU A 227 21.70 -3.53 6.05
C LEU A 227 22.25 -2.99 7.38
N ASP A 228 22.72 -3.85 8.27
CA ASP A 228 23.32 -3.43 9.54
C ASP A 228 24.59 -2.61 9.33
N ASP A 229 25.45 -3.02 8.39
CA ASP A 229 26.66 -2.26 8.03
C ASP A 229 26.29 -0.90 7.43
N ALA A 230 25.27 -0.85 6.57
CA ALA A 230 24.76 0.39 5.99
C ALA A 230 24.14 1.32 7.05
N LEU A 231 23.43 0.77 8.04
CA LEU A 231 22.87 1.53 9.17
C LEU A 231 23.97 2.12 10.06
N VAL A 232 25.06 1.39 10.30
CA VAL A 232 26.23 1.91 11.02
C VAL A 232 26.84 3.09 10.26
N ALA A 233 27.05 2.96 8.95
CA ALA A 233 27.58 4.04 8.12
C ALA A 233 26.66 5.27 8.09
N LEU A 234 25.34 5.07 7.97
CA LEU A 234 24.35 6.15 8.06
C LEU A 234 24.41 6.83 9.43
N GLY A 235 24.53 6.03 10.49
CA GLY A 235 24.70 6.47 11.88
C GLY A 235 25.94 7.35 12.08
N GLN A 236 27.05 7.02 11.42
CA GLN A 236 28.30 7.79 11.46
C GLN A 236 28.29 9.03 10.55
N GLY A 237 27.38 9.06 9.56
CA GLY A 237 27.28 10.14 8.59
C GLY A 237 28.19 9.96 7.36
N ASP A 238 28.77 8.75 7.20
CA ASP A 238 29.60 8.39 6.05
C ASP A 238 28.76 8.30 4.76
N VAL A 239 27.48 7.94 4.91
CA VAL A 239 26.47 7.98 3.85
C VAL A 239 25.30 8.86 4.27
N ALA A 240 24.69 9.51 3.29
CA ALA A 240 23.53 10.38 3.51
C ALA A 240 22.20 9.61 3.50
N ALA A 241 22.18 8.45 2.84
CA ALA A 241 21.01 7.60 2.70
C ALA A 241 21.38 6.13 2.51
N ILE A 242 20.43 5.24 2.78
CA ILE A 242 20.48 3.82 2.41
C ILE A 242 19.38 3.56 1.39
N LEU A 243 19.74 3.02 0.25
CA LEU A 243 18.83 2.59 -0.81
C LEU A 243 18.48 1.11 -0.63
N GLY A 244 17.20 0.79 -0.73
CA GLY A 244 16.72 -0.58 -0.62
C GLY A 244 15.21 -0.68 -0.81
N ASP A 245 14.69 -1.89 -0.69
CA ASP A 245 13.24 -2.12 -0.72
C ASP A 245 12.56 -1.42 0.47
N SER A 246 11.46 -0.73 0.21
CA SER A 246 10.75 0.07 1.22
C SER A 246 10.31 -0.73 2.43
N VAL A 247 9.96 -2.00 2.24
CA VAL A 247 9.49 -2.89 3.29
C VAL A 247 10.66 -3.36 4.16
N VAL A 248 11.78 -3.71 3.53
CA VAL A 248 13.00 -4.10 4.26
C VAL A 248 13.51 -2.92 5.08
N LEU A 249 13.56 -1.74 4.48
CA LEU A 249 14.02 -0.53 5.17
C LEU A 249 13.05 -0.05 6.26
N SER A 250 11.74 -0.29 6.12
CA SER A 250 10.78 0.06 7.18
C SER A 250 11.00 -0.75 8.46
N GLN A 251 11.50 -1.98 8.35
CA GLN A 251 11.83 -2.83 9.52
C GLN A 251 13.09 -2.36 10.27
N ALA A 252 13.99 -1.65 9.60
CA ALA A 252 15.22 -1.12 10.19
C ALA A 252 15.05 0.27 10.86
N ARG A 253 13.85 0.85 10.82
CA ARG A 253 13.60 2.21 11.30
C ARG A 253 13.75 2.33 12.81
N LYS A 254 14.28 3.48 13.21
CA LYS A 254 14.34 4.02 14.57
C LYS A 254 13.75 5.44 14.54
N ASP A 255 13.49 6.03 15.70
CA ASP A 255 12.83 7.35 15.83
C ASP A 255 13.54 8.47 15.04
N ASP A 256 14.86 8.35 14.83
CA ASP A 256 15.68 9.30 14.10
C ASP A 256 15.78 9.02 12.58
N LEU A 257 15.08 8.00 12.06
CA LEU A 257 15.13 7.57 10.67
C LEU A 257 13.79 7.74 9.93
N ILE A 258 13.87 8.21 8.69
CA ILE A 258 12.75 8.45 7.77
C ILE A 258 12.97 7.75 6.43
N LEU A 259 11.93 7.14 5.90
CA LEU A 259 11.89 6.46 4.60
C LEU A 259 11.20 7.37 3.59
N LEU A 260 11.83 7.52 2.43
CA LEU A 260 11.38 8.36 1.33
C LEU A 260 11.00 7.45 0.15
N ASN A 261 9.69 7.21 -0.03
CA ASN A 261 9.14 6.21 -0.96
C ASN A 261 8.91 6.72 -2.40
N ASN A 262 9.10 8.02 -2.65
CA ASN A 262 8.69 8.66 -3.91
C ASN A 262 9.83 9.21 -4.76
N LEU A 263 11.06 9.22 -4.24
CA LEU A 263 12.19 9.90 -4.89
C LEU A 263 12.66 9.23 -6.18
N LEU A 264 12.34 7.95 -6.37
CA LEU A 264 12.90 7.12 -7.43
C LEU A 264 11.86 6.63 -8.44
N ASN A 265 10.61 7.10 -8.32
CA ASN A 265 9.57 6.75 -9.28
C ASN A 265 9.79 7.52 -10.58
N THR A 266 10.18 6.81 -11.63
CA THR A 266 10.35 7.35 -12.99
C THR A 266 9.08 7.25 -13.83
N THR A 267 8.05 6.57 -13.35
CA THR A 267 6.77 6.42 -14.05
C THR A 267 5.74 7.36 -13.44
N PRO A 268 5.23 8.36 -14.19
CA PRO A 268 4.00 9.03 -13.79
C PRO A 268 2.87 7.98 -13.84
N TYR A 269 2.12 7.86 -12.75
CA TYR A 269 0.93 7.02 -12.69
C TYR A 269 -0.20 7.62 -13.52
#